data_AF-A0A1C6BBT8-F1
#
_entry.id   AF-A0A1C6BBT8-F1
#
_cell.length_a   1.000
_cell.length_b   1.000
_cell.length_c   1.000
_cell.angle_alpha   90.00
_cell.angle_beta   90.00
_cell.angle_gamma   90.00
#
_symmetry.space_group_name_H-M   'P 1'
#
loop_
_entity.id
_entity.type
_entity.pdbx_description
1 polymer ?
#
loop_
_entity_poly.entity_id
_entity_poly.type
_entity_poly.pdbx_seq_one_letter_code
_entity_poly.pdbx_strand_id
1 'polypeptide(L)' 'MQPEEAHAELSRVDTQRKFLNGKNFTLELPLEWTMYGDEFYLDKEQLDGIAD' A
#
# COMPACT_ATOMS: atom_id res chain seq x y z
N MET A 1 13.61 0.44 -9.92
CA MET A 1 12.90 -0.84 -10.09
C MET A 1 13.00 -1.25 -11.57
N GLN A 2 12.36 -0.58 -12.53
CA GLN A 2 12.40 -0.92 -13.99
C GLN A 2 13.71 -1.41 -14.65
N PRO A 3 14.91 -0.87 -14.36
CA PRO A 3 16.14 -1.37 -15.02
C PRO A 3 16.53 -2.79 -14.62
N GLU A 4 15.96 -3.34 -13.55
CA GLU A 4 16.13 -4.72 -13.12
C GLU A 4 14.83 -5.50 -13.39
N GLU A 5 14.92 -6.62 -14.10
CA GLU A 5 13.75 -7.40 -14.55
C GLU A 5 12.86 -7.85 -13.38
N ALA A 6 13.47 -8.17 -12.22
CA ALA A 6 12.77 -8.52 -10.98
C ALA A 6 11.95 -7.35 -10.36
N HIS A 7 12.04 -6.18 -10.96
CA HIS A 7 11.48 -4.93 -10.46
C HIS A 7 10.72 -4.16 -11.57
N ALA A 8 10.31 -4.86 -12.63
CA ALA A 8 9.46 -4.29 -13.68
C ALA A 8 8.04 -3.98 -13.18
N GLU A 9 7.60 -4.67 -12.13
CA GLU A 9 6.30 -4.47 -11.48
C GLU A 9 6.35 -3.24 -10.56
N LEU A 10 5.43 -2.30 -10.75
CA LEU A 10 5.44 -0.98 -10.12
C LEU A 10 4.26 -0.75 -9.17
N SER A 11 3.45 -1.76 -8.86
CA SER A 11 2.30 -1.66 -7.95
C SER A 11 2.67 -1.08 -6.58
N ARG A 12 3.92 -1.30 -6.13
CA ARG A 12 4.47 -0.62 -4.93
C ARG A 12 4.48 0.90 -5.06
N VAL A 13 4.97 1.41 -6.20
CA VAL A 13 5.04 2.84 -6.46
C VAL A 13 3.65 3.41 -6.77
N ASP A 14 2.81 2.65 -7.46
CA ASP A 14 1.44 3.07 -7.76
C ASP A 14 0.58 3.16 -6.49
N THR A 15 0.77 2.24 -5.54
CA THR A 15 0.18 2.32 -4.20
C THR A 15 0.61 3.60 -3.47
N GLN A 16 1.90 3.92 -3.47
CA GLN A 16 2.40 5.16 -2.86
C GLN A 16 1.80 6.40 -3.53
N ARG A 17 1.68 6.37 -4.87
CA ARG A 17 1.05 7.45 -5.63
C ARG A 17 -0.45 7.58 -5.29
N LYS A 18 -1.17 6.48 -5.05
CA LYS A 18 -2.57 6.50 -4.57
C LYS A 18 -2.68 7.29 -3.26
N PHE A 19 -1.82 7.02 -2.27
CA PHE A 19 -1.87 7.72 -0.98
C PHE A 19 -1.47 9.19 -1.08
N LEU A 20 -0.44 9.52 -1.88
CA LEU A 20 -0.05 10.91 -2.13
C LEU A 20 -1.17 11.69 -2.83
N ASN A 21 -1.79 11.12 -3.86
CA ASN A 21 -2.91 11.75 -4.57
C ASN A 21 -4.15 11.91 -3.68
N GLY A 22 -4.37 10.95 -2.77
CA GLY A 22 -5.42 11.02 -1.74
C GLY A 22 -5.12 11.97 -0.60
N LYS A 23 -3.96 12.66 -0.62
CA LYS A 23 -3.47 13.54 0.47
C LYS A 23 -3.35 12.84 1.82
N ASN A 24 -3.22 11.51 1.82
CA ASN A 24 -3.02 10.73 3.03
C ASN A 24 -1.53 10.68 3.39
N PHE A 25 -0.99 11.83 3.79
CA PHE A 25 0.44 12.02 4.04
C PHE A 25 0.93 11.34 5.32
N THR A 26 0.02 11.07 6.25
CA THR A 26 0.31 10.42 7.53
C THR A 26 -0.09 8.95 7.55
N LEU A 27 -0.61 8.42 6.44
CA LEU A 27 -1.10 7.04 6.31
C LEU A 27 -2.19 6.72 7.35
N GLU A 28 -3.14 7.63 7.52
CA GLU A 28 -4.33 7.40 8.33
C GLU A 28 -5.13 6.21 7.80
N LEU A 29 -5.64 5.40 8.73
CA LEU A 29 -6.53 4.29 8.44
C LEU A 29 -7.94 4.80 8.04
N PRO A 30 -8.72 4.03 7.27
CA PRO A 30 -8.35 2.75 6.67
C PRO A 30 -7.42 2.92 5.46
N LEU A 31 -6.48 1.98 5.29
CA LEU A 31 -5.63 1.88 4.11
C LEU A 31 -6.11 0.75 3.22
N GLU A 32 -6.24 1.03 1.93
CA GLU A 32 -6.64 0.05 0.92
C GLU A 32 -5.72 0.20 -0.29
N TRP A 33 -5.11 -0.90 -0.72
CA TRP A 33 -4.22 -0.89 -1.88
C TRP A 33 -4.15 -2.25 -2.57
N THR A 34 -3.71 -2.25 -3.83
CA THR A 34 -3.48 -3.45 -4.61
C THR A 34 -1.98 -3.59 -4.86
N MET A 35 -1.41 -4.74 -4.56
CA MET A 35 0.00 -5.02 -4.78
C MET A 35 0.17 -6.44 -5.31
N TYR A 36 0.95 -6.61 -6.37
CA TYR A 36 1.18 -7.93 -6.99
C TYR A 36 -0.07 -8.67 -7.48
N GLY A 37 -1.18 -7.96 -7.68
CA GLY A 37 -2.46 -8.55 -8.04
C GLY A 37 -3.35 -8.92 -6.85
N ASP A 38 -2.83 -8.81 -5.63
CA ASP A 38 -3.58 -9.03 -4.40
C ASP A 38 -4.13 -7.70 -3.85
N GLU A 39 -5.36 -7.74 -3.36
CA GLU A 39 -5.99 -6.62 -2.67
C GLU A 39 -5.72 -6.70 -1.17
N PHE A 40 -5.31 -5.57 -0.59
CA PHE A 40 -5.00 -5.43 0.82
C PHE A 40 -5.88 -4.34 1.43
N TYR A 41 -6.30 -4.60 2.66
CA TYR A 41 -7.05 -3.69 3.49
C TYR A 41 -6.49 -3.75 4.91
N LEU A 42 -6.26 -2.58 5.50
CA LEU A 42 -5.83 -2.42 6.88
C LEU A 42 -6.72 -1.39 7.56
N ASP A 43 -7.41 -1.81 8.60
CA ASP A 43 -8.15 -0.93 9.52
C ASP A 43 -7.58 -0.97 10.94
N LYS A 44 -8.26 -0.29 11.85
CA LYS A 44 -7.83 -0.15 13.24
C LYS A 44 -7.90 -1.48 14.00
N GLU A 45 -8.91 -2.29 13.74
CA GLU A 45 -9.10 -3.59 14.40
C GLU A 45 -8.00 -4.56 13.98
N GLN A 46 -7.69 -4.62 12.69
CA GLN A 46 -6.60 -5.43 12.17
C GLN A 46 -5.24 -4.96 12.67
N LEU A 47 -5.02 -3.64 12.74
CA LEU A 47 -3.77 -3.10 13.28
C LEU A 47 -3.59 -3.46 14.76
N ASP A 48 -4.63 -3.29 15.57
CA ASP A 48 -4.59 -3.58 17.00
C ASP A 48 -4.37 -5.09 17.24
N GLY A 49 -4.97 -5.97 16.43
CA GLY A 49 -4.76 -7.41 16.52
C GLY A 49 -3.38 -7.93 16.06
N ILE A 50 -2.55 -7.11 15.41
CA ILE A 50 -1.16 -7.44 15.03
C ILE A 50 -0.16 -6.96 16.10
N ALA A 51 -0.55 -5.99 16.92
CA ALA A 51 0.31 -5.35 17.91
C ALA A 51 0.37 -6.11 19.26
N ASP A 52 -0.43 -7.16 19.42
CA ASP A 52 -0.43 -8.11 20.55
C ASP A 52 0.50 -9.32 20.29
#